data_AF-A0AAV2EEQ3-F1
#
_entry.id   AF-A0AAV2EEQ3-F1
#
_cell.length_a   1.000
_cell.length_b   1.000
_cell.length_c   1.000
_cell.angle_alpha   90.00
_cell.angle_beta   90.00
_cell.angle_gamma   90.00
#
_symmetry.space_group_name_H-M   'P 1'
#
loop_
_entity.id
_entity.type
_entity.pdbx_description
1 polymer ?
#
loop_
_entity_poly.entity_id
_entity_poly.type
_entity_poly.pdbx_seq_one_letter_code
_entity_poly.pdbx_strand_id
1 'polypeptide(L)'
;MADLKLLGTWPSPFRYRVIWALKLKGIDYEYIEQDLSNKTPLLLQSNPIHKKIPVLIHGERPISESMIILQYLDESFSRNMLLDRSRRRRFSVGIRSTWWIFVMVSRVIGWMRLRIVPD
;
A
#
# COMPACT_ATOMS: atom_id res chain seq x y z
N MET A 1 -17.26 -8.51 -12.86
CA MET A 1 -16.54 -8.02 -11.66
C MET A 1 -15.05 -8.06 -11.95
N ALA A 2 -14.27 -7.06 -11.53
CA ALA A 2 -12.82 -7.09 -11.71
C ALA A 2 -12.20 -8.08 -10.70
N ASP A 3 -11.44 -9.07 -11.18
CA ASP A 3 -10.71 -10.00 -10.32
C ASP A 3 -9.44 -9.31 -9.81
N LEU A 4 -9.56 -8.66 -8.65
CA LEU A 4 -8.50 -7.90 -8.00
C LEU A 4 -8.03 -8.65 -6.75
N LYS A 5 -6.74 -9.02 -6.74
CA LYS A 5 -6.11 -9.69 -5.60
C LYS A 5 -4.99 -8.83 -5.04
N LEU A 6 -5.04 -8.52 -3.76
CA LEU A 6 -4.03 -7.75 -3.06
C LEU A 6 -3.17 -8.70 -2.22
N LEU A 7 -1.90 -8.84 -2.60
CA LEU A 7 -0.90 -9.51 -1.79
C LEU A 7 -0.36 -8.53 -0.75
N GLY A 8 -0.51 -8.89 0.53
CA GLY A 8 -0.12 -8.04 1.66
C GLY A 8 0.41 -8.85 2.83
N THR A 9 1.16 -8.20 3.70
CA THR A 9 1.58 -8.78 4.97
C THR A 9 1.30 -7.78 6.09
N TRP A 10 0.81 -8.27 7.22
CA TRP A 10 0.80 -7.51 8.45
C TRP A 10 2.21 -7.52 9.08
N PRO A 11 2.81 -6.38 9.49
CA PRO A 11 2.26 -5.04 9.65
C PRO A 11 2.76 -3.99 8.62
N SER A 12 2.81 -4.31 7.32
CA SER A 12 3.40 -3.38 6.32
C SER A 12 2.58 -2.09 6.13
N PRO A 13 3.17 -0.88 6.30
CA PRO A 13 2.48 0.39 6.10
C PRO A 13 2.13 0.66 4.63
N PHE A 14 2.90 0.12 3.69
CA PHE A 14 2.68 0.29 2.25
C PHE A 14 1.41 -0.41 1.76
N ARG A 15 1.09 -1.57 2.36
CA ARG A 15 -0.16 -2.29 2.12
C ARG A 15 -1.37 -1.44 2.51
N TYR A 16 -1.32 -0.79 3.68
CA TYR A 16 -2.44 0.02 4.16
C TYR A 16 -2.78 1.14 3.18
N ARG A 17 -1.80 1.79 2.56
CA ARG A 17 -2.08 2.83 1.54
C ARG A 17 -2.97 2.30 0.41
N VAL A 18 -2.68 1.10 -0.09
CA VAL A 18 -3.46 0.45 -1.16
C VAL A 18 -4.85 0.05 -0.67
N ILE A 19 -4.96 -0.54 0.52
CA ILE A 19 -6.26 -0.89 1.13
C ILE A 19 -7.16 0.34 1.25
N TRP A 20 -6.62 1.45 1.74
CA TRP A 20 -7.39 2.69 1.92
C TRP A 20 -7.86 3.24 0.58
N ALA A 21 -7.01 3.24 -0.45
CA ALA A 21 -7.41 3.66 -1.80
C ALA A 21 -8.50 2.78 -2.42
N LEU A 22 -8.41 1.46 -2.24
CA LEU A 22 -9.44 0.52 -2.70
C LEU A 22 -10.77 0.74 -1.97
N LYS A 23 -10.73 0.91 -0.64
CA LYS A 23 -11.90 1.22 0.18
C LYS A 23 -12.55 2.56 -0.20
N LEU A 24 -11.74 3.61 -0.42
CA LEU A 24 -12.23 4.93 -0.85
C LEU A 24 -12.91 4.88 -2.21
N LYS A 25 -12.45 4.00 -3.11
CA LYS A 25 -13.06 3.79 -4.44
C LYS A 25 -14.24 2.80 -4.41
N GLY A 26 -14.49 2.13 -3.28
CA GLY A 26 -15.55 1.12 -3.17
C GLY A 26 -15.34 -0.09 -4.08
N ILE A 27 -14.08 -0.47 -4.31
CA ILE A 27 -13.73 -1.60 -5.18
C ILE A 27 -13.58 -2.86 -4.32
N ASP A 28 -14.27 -3.93 -4.68
CA ASP A 28 -14.09 -5.24 -4.07
C ASP A 28 -12.75 -5.84 -4.48
N TYR A 29 -12.04 -6.41 -3.51
CA TYR A 29 -10.75 -7.07 -3.73
C TYR A 29 -10.59 -8.27 -2.79
N GLU A 30 -9.89 -9.29 -3.27
CA GLU A 30 -9.47 -10.44 -2.48
C GLU A 30 -8.14 -10.10 -1.77
N TYR A 31 -8.10 -10.24 -0.45
CA TYR A 31 -6.87 -10.04 0.32
C TYR A 31 -6.19 -11.37 0.59
N ILE A 32 -4.94 -11.51 0.14
CA ILE A 32 -4.12 -12.70 0.38
C ILE A 32 -2.97 -12.30 1.29
N GLU A 33 -3.00 -12.79 2.53
CA GLU A 33 -1.91 -12.63 3.48
C GLU A 33 -0.68 -13.40 2.98
N GLN A 34 0.47 -12.75 3.01
CA GLN A 34 1.75 -13.29 2.59
C GLN A 34 2.74 -13.20 3.73
N ASP A 35 3.48 -14.28 3.96
CA ASP A 35 4.62 -14.27 4.88
C ASP A 35 5.87 -13.79 4.15
N LEU A 36 6.58 -12.84 4.75
CA LEU A 36 7.87 -12.36 4.24
C LEU A 36 9.02 -13.32 4.54
N SER A 37 8.86 -14.13 5.58
CA SER A 37 9.87 -15.10 6.04
C SER A 37 9.85 -16.34 5.15
N ASN A 38 8.64 -16.86 4.85
CA ASN A 38 8.43 -17.95 3.90
C ASN A 38 7.75 -17.43 2.63
N LYS A 39 8.56 -17.03 1.64
CA LYS A 39 8.06 -16.43 0.40
C LYS A 39 7.28 -17.45 -0.42
N THR A 40 5.99 -17.22 -0.57
CA THR A 40 5.15 -18.07 -1.40
C THR A 40 5.52 -17.97 -2.88
N PRO A 41 5.27 -19.04 -3.68
CA PRO A 41 5.55 -19.04 -5.11
C PRO A 41 4.77 -17.94 -5.86
N LEU A 42 3.58 -17.56 -5.38
CA LEU A 42 2.78 -16.45 -5.93
C LEU A 42 3.51 -15.10 -5.87
N LEU A 43 4.18 -14.80 -4.75
CA LEU A 43 4.96 -13.57 -4.60
C LEU A 43 6.19 -13.58 -5.52
N LEU A 44 6.85 -14.74 -5.65
CA LEU A 44 8.03 -14.91 -6.51
C LEU A 44 7.69 -14.79 -7.99
N GLN A 45 6.54 -15.33 -8.41
CA GLN A 45 6.08 -15.24 -9.80
C GLN A 45 5.63 -13.83 -10.16
N SER A 46 4.94 -13.14 -9.24
CA SER A 46 4.45 -11.78 -9.47
C SER A 46 5.54 -10.71 -9.40
N ASN A 47 6.58 -10.90 -8.59
CA ASN A 47 7.68 -9.95 -8.45
C ASN A 47 9.03 -10.67 -8.30
N PRO A 48 9.59 -11.23 -9.39
CA PRO A 48 10.86 -11.95 -9.34
C PRO A 48 12.04 -11.04 -8.98
N ILE A 49 11.94 -9.74 -9.27
CA ILE A 49 13.01 -8.75 -9.11
C ILE A 49 13.09 -8.27 -7.65
N HIS A 50 12.02 -7.67 -7.13
CA HIS A 50 12.08 -7.02 -5.82
C HIS A 50 11.59 -7.90 -4.68
N LYS A 51 10.75 -8.92 -4.96
CA LYS A 51 10.21 -9.85 -3.94
C LYS A 51 9.61 -9.11 -2.73
N LYS A 52 9.02 -7.94 -2.99
CA LYS A 52 8.49 -6.99 -1.99
C LYS A 52 6.98 -6.84 -2.14
N ILE A 53 6.35 -6.46 -1.03
CA ILE A 53 4.92 -6.22 -0.84
C ILE A 53 4.70 -4.70 -0.71
N PRO A 54 3.57 -4.12 -1.17
CA PRO A 54 2.38 -4.76 -1.74
C PRO A 54 2.48 -5.05 -3.24
N VAL A 55 1.76 -6.08 -3.66
CA VAL A 55 1.54 -6.41 -5.08
C VAL A 55 0.05 -6.52 -5.32
N LEU A 56 -0.45 -5.78 -6.30
CA LEU A 56 -1.84 -5.87 -6.77
C LEU A 56 -1.85 -6.70 -8.05
N ILE A 57 -2.65 -7.76 -8.07
CA ILE A 57 -2.87 -8.58 -9.24
C ILE A 57 -4.26 -8.22 -9.77
N HIS A 58 -4.32 -7.74 -11.00
CA HIS A 58 -5.58 -7.50 -11.70
C HIS A 58 -5.67 -8.50 -12.86
N GLY A 59 -6.46 -9.55 -12.68
CA GLY A 59 -6.47 -10.72 -13.58
C GLY A 59 -5.09 -11.38 -13.63
N GLU A 60 -4.41 -11.30 -14.78
CA GLU A 60 -3.06 -11.88 -14.98
C GLU A 60 -1.92 -10.86 -14.88
N ARG A 61 -2.23 -9.59 -14.57
CA ARG A 61 -1.22 -8.52 -14.54
C ARG A 61 -0.80 -8.23 -13.10
N PRO A 62 0.42 -8.61 -12.69
CA PRO A 62 0.97 -8.21 -11.41
C PRO A 62 1.52 -6.79 -11.47
N ILE A 63 1.10 -5.95 -10.54
CA ILE A 63 1.56 -4.57 -10.37
C ILE A 63 2.23 -4.49 -9.01
N SER A 64 3.53 -4.25 -9.01
CA SER A 64 4.35 -4.05 -7.82
C SER A 64 4.52 -2.55 -7.53
N GLU A 65 4.94 -2.24 -6.30
CA GLU A 65 5.11 -0.88 -5.75
C GLU A 65 3.81 -0.15 -5.39
N SER A 66 3.68 0.21 -4.10
CA SER A 66 2.47 0.88 -3.58
C SER A 66 2.11 2.18 -4.32
N MET A 67 3.10 2.98 -4.74
CA MET A 67 2.85 4.26 -5.41
C MET A 67 2.35 4.07 -6.85
N ILE A 68 2.89 3.07 -7.56
CA ILE A 68 2.46 2.71 -8.91
C ILE A 68 1.04 2.12 -8.85
N ILE A 69 0.77 1.27 -7.85
CA ILE A 69 -0.58 0.71 -7.62
C ILE A 69 -1.61 1.84 -7.42
N LEU A 70 -1.31 2.85 -6.61
CA LEU A 70 -2.20 3.99 -6.40
C LEU A 70 -2.48 4.73 -7.72
N GLN A 71 -1.43 5.06 -8.47
CA GLN A 71 -1.57 5.71 -9.78
C GLN A 71 -2.41 4.87 -10.75
N TYR A 72 -2.19 3.55 -10.77
CA TYR A 72 -2.96 2.62 -11.60
C TYR A 72 -4.43 2.59 -11.22
N LEU A 73 -4.75 2.55 -9.93
CA LEU A 73 -6.12 2.60 -9.42
C LEU A 73 -6.80 3.93 -9.75
N ASP A 74 -6.05 5.03 -9.71
CA ASP A 74 -6.53 6.34 -10.12
C ASP A 74 -6.81 6.40 -11.60
N GLU A 75 -5.94 5.87 -12.47
CA GLU A 75 -6.15 5.89 -13.92
C GLU A 75 -7.24 4.93 -14.38
N SER A 76 -7.27 3.70 -13.84
CA SER A 76 -8.19 2.65 -14.28
C SER A 76 -9.63 2.84 -13.80
N PHE A 77 -9.79 3.41 -12.60
CA PHE A 77 -11.11 3.59 -11.96
C PHE A 77 -11.54 5.07 -11.87
N SER A 78 -10.86 5.99 -12.55
CA SER A 78 -11.19 7.43 -12.59
C SER A 78 -12.52 7.80 -13.23
N ARG A 79 -13.32 6.84 -13.70
CA ARG A 79 -14.53 7.11 -14.49
C ARG A 79 -15.63 7.87 -13.72
N ASN A 80 -15.52 8.02 -12.39
CA ASN A 80 -16.47 8.78 -11.56
C ASN A 80 -15.95 10.12 -11.01
N MET A 81 -14.74 10.56 -11.37
CA MET A 81 -14.14 11.76 -10.78
C MET A 81 -13.81 12.79 -11.87
N LEU A 82 -14.85 13.31 -12.52
CA LEU A 82 -14.77 14.42 -13.50
C LEU A 82 -14.23 15.74 -12.89
N LEU A 83 -13.83 15.77 -11.61
CA LEU A 83 -13.43 16.98 -10.90
C LEU A 83 -11.93 17.13 -10.58
N ASP A 84 -11.04 16.20 -10.92
CA ASP A 84 -9.61 16.33 -10.53
C ASP A 84 -8.59 16.36 -11.70
N ARG A 85 -9.04 16.46 -12.96
CA ARG A 85 -8.10 16.59 -14.08
C ARG A 85 -7.33 17.92 -14.07
N SER A 86 -7.86 18.96 -13.40
CA SER A 86 -7.24 20.28 -13.26
C SER A 86 -6.27 20.43 -12.07
N ARG A 87 -6.05 19.37 -11.26
CA ARG A 87 -5.14 19.44 -10.10
C ARG A 87 -3.98 18.45 -10.15
N ARG A 88 -3.57 17.99 -11.32
CA ARG A 88 -2.24 17.38 -11.49
C ARG A 88 -1.14 18.46 -11.53
N ARG A 89 -1.05 19.30 -10.50
CA ARG A 89 0.21 19.97 -10.20
C ARG A 89 1.12 18.88 -9.66
N ARG A 90 2.16 18.58 -10.43
CA ARG A 90 3.29 17.75 -10.05
C ARG A 90 3.71 18.16 -8.63
N PHE A 91 3.29 17.40 -7.63
CA PHE A 91 3.85 17.51 -6.28
C PHE A 91 5.28 17.01 -6.39
N SER A 92 6.19 17.92 -6.71
CA SER A 92 7.58 17.80 -6.33
C SER A 92 7.56 17.55 -4.82
N VAL A 93 7.76 16.30 -4.40
CA VAL A 93 8.01 15.98 -3.01
C VAL A 93 9.36 16.61 -2.69
N GLY A 94 9.33 17.90 -2.33
CA GLY A 94 10.44 18.55 -1.68
C GLY A 94 10.71 17.76 -0.41
N ILE A 95 11.88 17.15 -0.34
CA ILE A 95 12.42 16.43 0.81
C ILE A 95 12.55 17.44 1.96
N ARG A 96 11.46 17.68 2.72
CA ARG A 96 11.43 18.41 4.00
C ARG A 96 10.35 17.86 4.95
N SER A 97 10.07 16.56 4.89
CA SER A 97 9.03 15.93 5.71
C SER A 97 9.43 14.57 6.29
N THR A 98 10.72 14.32 6.47
CA THR A 98 11.23 13.15 7.22
C THR A 98 11.30 13.40 8.73
N TRP A 99 11.36 14.65 9.19
CA TRP A 99 11.51 14.95 10.62
C TRP A 99 10.19 14.77 11.41
N TRP A 100 9.05 15.14 10.83
CA TRP A 100 7.74 15.05 11.49
C TRP A 100 7.25 13.60 11.70
N ILE A 101 7.55 12.70 10.77
CA ILE A 101 7.22 11.28 10.91
C ILE A 101 8.07 10.63 12.00
N PHE A 102 9.34 11.02 12.13
CA PHE A 102 10.22 10.53 13.19
C PHE A 102 9.76 10.98 14.59
N VAL A 103 9.25 12.22 14.71
CA VAL A 103 8.66 12.74 15.95
C VAL A 103 7.37 11.98 16.32
N MET A 104 6.48 11.70 15.35
CA MET A 104 5.27 10.93 15.62
C MET A 104 5.55 9.48 16.00
N VAL A 105 6.47 8.82 15.30
CA VAL A 105 6.81 7.41 15.57
C VAL A 105 7.53 7.27 16.92
N SER A 106 8.39 8.24 17.31
CA SER A 106 9.08 8.23 18.61
C SER A 106 8.12 8.41 19.79
N ARG A 107 7.08 9.25 19.65
CA ARG A 107 6.09 9.45 20.72
C ARG A 107 5.16 8.25 20.91
N VAL A 108 4.83 7.54 19.83
CA VAL A 108 3.95 6.35 19.89
C VAL A 108 4.71 5.12 20.40
N ILE A 109 5.95 4.88 19.93
CA ILE A 109 6.78 3.76 20.40
C ILE A 109 7.18 3.93 21.87
N GLY A 110 7.50 5.17 22.30
CA GLY A 110 7.82 5.46 23.69
C GLY A 110 6.65 5.19 24.64
N TRP A 111 5.41 5.49 24.23
CA TRP A 111 4.22 5.23 25.04
C TRP A 111 3.86 3.74 25.13
N MET A 112 4.14 2.96 24.08
CA MET A 112 3.95 1.50 24.09
C MET A 112 4.97 0.77 24.98
N ARG A 113 6.19 1.29 25.14
CA ARG A 113 7.23 0.66 25.99
C ARG A 113 6.99 0.82 27.50
N LEU A 114 6.12 1.74 27.92
CA LEU A 114 5.77 1.97 29.33
C LEU A 114 4.58 1.14 29.82
N ARG A 115 3.97 0.30 28.97
CA ARG A 115 2.81 -0.55 29.34
C ARG A 115 3.11 -2.05 29.43
N ILE A 116 4.37 -2.46 29.26
CA ILE A 116 4.77 -3.87 29.30
C ILE A 116 5.94 -4.03 30.30
N VAL A 117 5.70 -3.68 31.55
CA VAL A 117 6.42 -4.21 32.71
C VAL A 117 5.34 -4.47 33.77
N PRO A 118 4.92 -5.72 33.97
CA PRO A 118 4.21 -6.08 35.20
C PRO A 118 5.24 -6.18 36.34
N ASP A 119 4.90 -5.63 37.50
CA ASP A 119 5.60 -5.89 38.77
C ASP A 119 5.59 -7.39 39.12
#